data_AF-A0A7W1LST0-F1
#
_entry.id   AF-A0A7W1LST0-F1
#
_cell.length_a   1.000
_cell.length_b   1.000
_cell.length_c   1.000
_cell.angle_alpha   90.00
_cell.angle_beta   90.00
_cell.angle_gamma   90.00
#
_symmetry.space_group_name_H-M   'P 1'
#
loop_
_entity.id
_entity.type
_entity.pdbx_description
1 polymer ?
#
loop_
_entity_poly.entity_id
_entity_poly.type
_entity_poly.pdbx_seq_one_letter_code
_entity_poly.pdbx_strand_id
1 'polypeptide(L)'
;MAFALFAVALGTNVSTPLLLLYQESLGLSAWTVTALFAVYPLGLLPMLLWAGPASDVLGRRAVMVPGLVASALASALFFVGAEHLAVLFVARLLLGAVSGAVFVVASAWIAEVEPSDDPLWPSRLTSIVLCA
;
A
#
# COMPACT_ATOMS: atom_id res chain seq x y z
N MET A 1 -3.07 -0.27 -13.37
CA MET A 1 -2.45 -0.01 -12.05
C MET A 1 -3.51 0.00 -10.95
N ALA A 2 -4.65 0.66 -11.15
CA ALA A 2 -5.81 0.60 -10.26
C ALA A 2 -6.15 -0.81 -9.70
N PHE A 3 -6.17 -1.86 -10.54
CA PHE A 3 -6.43 -3.23 -10.06
C PHE A 3 -5.41 -3.74 -9.03
N ALA A 4 -4.12 -3.47 -9.22
CA ALA A 4 -3.09 -3.92 -8.30
C ALA A 4 -3.10 -3.10 -7.00
N LEU A 5 -3.38 -1.80 -7.07
CA LEU A 5 -3.66 -0.99 -5.88
C LEU A 5 -4.83 -1.60 -5.08
N PHE A 6 -5.93 -1.90 -5.76
CA PHE A 6 -7.12 -2.48 -5.15
C PHE A 6 -6.84 -3.84 -4.50
N ALA A 7 -6.16 -4.75 -5.21
CA ALA A 7 -5.84 -6.08 -4.71
C ALA A 7 -4.95 -6.02 -3.45
N VAL A 8 -3.92 -5.18 -3.45
CA VAL A 8 -3.00 -5.00 -2.31
C VAL A 8 -3.74 -4.38 -1.12
N ALA A 9 -4.53 -3.33 -1.36
CA ALA A 9 -5.34 -2.68 -0.34
C ALA A 9 -6.35 -3.65 0.30
N LEU A 10 -7.04 -4.46 -0.51
CA LEU A 10 -7.95 -5.49 0.00
C LEU A 10 -7.20 -6.52 0.84
N GLY A 11 -6.12 -7.10 0.32
CA GLY A 11 -5.39 -8.16 1.03
C GLY A 11 -4.86 -7.71 2.40
N THR A 12 -4.35 -6.48 2.49
CA THR A 12 -3.89 -5.95 3.77
C THR A 12 -5.01 -5.61 4.75
N ASN A 13 -6.13 -5.05 4.25
CA ASN A 13 -7.26 -4.69 5.10
C ASN A 13 -8.08 -5.89 5.55
N VAL A 14 -8.15 -6.97 4.76
CA VAL A 14 -8.80 -8.24 5.15
C VAL A 14 -8.03 -8.97 6.24
N SER A 15 -6.71 -8.75 6.35
CA SER A 15 -5.89 -9.35 7.43
C SER A 15 -6.23 -8.82 8.83
N THR A 16 -6.73 -7.59 8.91
CA THR A 16 -7.09 -6.89 10.16
C THR A 16 -8.24 -7.57 10.93
N PRO A 17 -9.42 -7.84 10.34
CA PRO A 17 -10.49 -8.59 11.03
C PRO A 17 -10.12 -10.06 11.28
N LEU A 18 -9.31 -10.67 10.40
CA LEU A 18 -8.81 -12.03 10.59
C LEU A 18 -7.98 -12.19 11.88
N LEU A 19 -7.18 -11.18 12.23
CA LEU A 19 -6.42 -11.17 13.49
C LEU A 19 -7.34 -11.16 14.72
N LEU A 20 -8.46 -10.44 14.67
CA LEU A 20 -9.46 -10.42 15.75
C LEU A 20 -10.16 -11.77 15.86
N LEU A 21 -10.47 -12.42 14.74
CA LEU A 21 -11.03 -13.77 14.71
C LEU A 21 -10.04 -14.82 15.25
N TYR A 22 -8.75 -14.70 14.93
CA TYR A 22 -7.69 -15.53 15.51
C TYR A 22 -7.48 -15.27 17.01
N GLN A 23 -7.73 -14.04 17.48
CA GLN A 23 -7.72 -13.75 18.91
C GLN A 23 -8.80 -14.55 19.65
N GLU A 24 -10.02 -14.58 19.13
CA GLU A 24 -11.11 -15.37 19.73
C GLU A 24 -10.94 -16.88 19.55
N SER A 25 -10.47 -17.34 18.39
CA SER A 25 -10.43 -18.77 18.06
C SER A 25 -9.15 -19.50 18.51
N LEU A 26 -8.00 -18.84 18.52
CA LEU A 26 -6.71 -19.44 18.91
C LEU A 26 -6.26 -19.02 20.31
N GLY A 27 -7.05 -18.21 21.02
CA GLY A 27 -6.72 -17.72 22.37
C GLY A 27 -5.47 -16.84 22.42
N LEU A 28 -5.15 -16.15 21.31
CA LEU A 28 -4.00 -15.26 21.26
C LEU A 28 -4.16 -14.14 22.29
N SER A 29 -3.08 -13.88 23.04
CA SER A 29 -3.03 -12.76 23.97
C SER A 29 -3.30 -11.44 23.24
N ALA A 30 -4.09 -10.55 23.83
CA ALA A 30 -4.36 -9.21 23.31
C ALA A 30 -3.07 -8.41 23.02
N TRP A 31 -2.00 -8.71 23.75
CA TRP A 31 -0.69 -8.12 23.56
C TRP A 31 -0.02 -8.55 22.25
N THR A 32 -0.18 -9.80 21.85
CA THR A 32 0.36 -10.32 20.58
C THR A 32 -0.32 -9.68 19.38
N VAL A 33 -1.66 -9.55 19.43
CA VAL A 33 -2.44 -8.90 18.36
C VAL A 33 -2.04 -7.43 18.24
N THR A 34 -1.91 -6.72 19.36
CA THR A 34 -1.46 -5.32 19.38
C THR A 34 -0.06 -5.16 18.79
N ALA A 35 0.87 -6.06 19.13
CA ALA A 35 2.21 -6.05 18.57
C ALA A 35 2.20 -6.29 17.05
N LEU A 36 1.37 -7.21 16.55
CA LEU A 36 1.19 -7.45 15.11
C LEU A 36 0.65 -6.21 14.39
N PHE A 37 -0.28 -5.48 15.00
CA PHE A 37 -0.71 -4.18 14.49
C PHE A 37 0.43 -3.16 14.46
N ALA A 38 1.23 -3.08 15.51
CA ALA A 38 2.33 -2.12 15.63
C ALA A 38 3.48 -2.38 14.65
N VAL A 39 3.73 -3.64 14.27
CA VAL A 39 4.81 -4.01 13.34
C VAL A 39 4.48 -3.68 11.88
N TYR A 40 3.19 -3.62 11.53
CA TYR A 40 2.77 -3.26 10.17
C TYR A 40 3.26 -1.87 9.72
N PRO A 41 3.05 -0.76 10.48
CA PRO A 41 3.62 0.54 10.18
C PRO A 41 5.15 0.56 10.05
N LEU A 42 5.86 -0.28 10.80
CA LEU A 42 7.33 -0.34 10.74
C LEU A 42 7.84 -0.80 9.39
N GLY A 43 7.11 -1.68 8.68
CA GLY A 43 7.42 -2.02 7.30
C GLY A 43 6.93 -0.96 6.31
N LEU A 44 5.75 -0.39 6.58
CA LEU A 44 5.09 0.55 5.68
C LEU A 44 5.81 1.90 5.57
N LEU A 45 6.19 2.53 6.69
CA LEU A 45 6.75 3.88 6.70
C LEU A 45 8.09 4.00 5.94
N PRO A 46 9.09 3.12 6.14
CA PRO A 46 10.33 3.18 5.37
C PRO A 46 10.07 2.99 3.88
N MET A 47 9.13 2.11 3.53
CA MET A 47 8.86 1.81 2.13
C MET A 47 8.09 2.94 1.44
N LEU A 48 7.23 3.67 2.16
CA LEU A 48 6.65 4.92 1.63
C LEU A 48 7.75 5.92 1.24
N LEU A 49 8.79 6.05 2.07
CA LEU A 49 9.90 7.00 1.84
C LEU A 49 10.78 6.57 0.65
N TRP A 50 11.10 5.28 0.53
CA TRP A 50 12.04 4.80 -0.50
C TRP A 50 11.40 4.46 -1.83
N ALA A 51 10.16 3.95 -1.85
CA ALA A 51 9.53 3.46 -3.07
C ALA A 51 9.18 4.57 -4.06
N GLY A 52 8.93 5.80 -3.59
CA GLY A 52 8.62 6.95 -4.44
C GLY A 52 9.77 7.26 -5.41
N PRO A 53 10.94 7.72 -4.90
CA PRO A 53 12.09 8.00 -5.74
C PRO A 53 12.55 6.80 -6.58
N ALA A 54 12.49 5.59 -6.02
CA ALA A 54 12.81 4.37 -6.75
C ALA A 54 11.87 4.16 -7.95
N SER A 55 10.58 4.43 -7.79
CA SER A 55 9.60 4.31 -8.87
C SER A 55 9.73 5.39 -9.95
N ASP A 56 10.23 6.57 -9.58
CA ASP A 56 10.44 7.66 -10.53
C ASP A 56 11.60 7.34 -11.50
N VAL A 57 12.64 6.66 -11.00
CA VAL A 57 13.80 6.25 -11.82
C VAL A 57 13.54 4.96 -12.59
N LEU A 58 12.94 3.95 -11.95
CA LEU A 58 12.72 2.62 -12.55
C LEU A 58 11.44 2.55 -13.39
N GLY A 59 10.58 3.55 -13.28
CA GLY A 59 9.24 3.56 -13.84
C GLY A 59 8.21 2.89 -12.93
N ARG A 60 7.01 3.47 -12.89
CA ARG A 60 5.93 3.06 -11.98
C ARG A 60 5.55 1.59 -12.08
N ARG A 61 5.55 1.04 -13.31
CA ARG A 61 5.13 -0.35 -13.58
C ARG A 61 6.13 -1.36 -13.01
N ALA A 62 7.40 -0.99 -12.91
CA ALA A 62 8.46 -1.84 -12.37
C ALA A 62 8.32 -2.06 -10.85
N VAL A 63 7.66 -1.14 -10.12
CA VAL A 63 7.39 -1.31 -8.69
C VAL A 63 6.05 -1.99 -8.45
N MET A 64 5.03 -1.66 -9.25
CA MET A 64 3.67 -2.16 -9.03
C MET A 64 3.46 -3.64 -9.36
N VAL A 65 4.09 -4.16 -10.41
CA VAL A 65 3.92 -5.58 -10.79
C VAL A 65 4.57 -6.51 -9.75
N PRO A 66 5.83 -6.30 -9.33
CA PRO A 66 6.42 -7.07 -8.24
C PRO A 66 5.70 -6.87 -6.91
N GLY A 67 5.22 -5.65 -6.63
CA GLY A 67 4.43 -5.37 -5.42
C GLY A 67 3.17 -6.23 -5.32
N LEU A 68 2.47 -6.46 -6.44
CA LEU A 68 1.30 -7.35 -6.44
C LEU A 68 1.68 -8.80 -6.10
N VAL A 69 2.74 -9.32 -6.73
CA VAL A 69 3.23 -10.69 -6.47
C VAL A 69 3.71 -10.84 -5.04
N ALA A 70 4.48 -9.86 -4.54
CA ALA A 70 4.96 -9.83 -3.17
C ALA A 70 3.81 -9.76 -2.16
N SER A 71 2.73 -9.02 -2.47
CA SER A 71 1.54 -8.99 -1.62
C SER A 71 0.87 -10.35 -1.55
N ALA A 72 0.71 -11.05 -2.68
CA ALA A 72 0.10 -12.38 -2.69
C ALA A 72 0.94 -13.38 -1.87
N LEU A 73 2.27 -13.33 -2.01
CA LEU A 73 3.19 -14.17 -1.25
C LEU A 73 3.14 -13.85 0.26
N ALA A 74 3.13 -12.57 0.63
CA ALA A 74 3.06 -12.16 2.03
C ALA A 74 1.71 -12.54 2.68
N SER A 75 0.61 -12.42 1.95
CA SER A 75 -0.71 -12.89 2.41
C SER A 75 -0.76 -14.41 2.55
N ALA A 76 -0.19 -15.17 1.61
CA ALA A 76 -0.09 -16.62 1.71
C ALA A 76 0.76 -17.04 2.92
N LEU A 77 1.90 -16.36 3.13
CA LEU A 77 2.76 -16.60 4.30
C LEU A 77 2.05 -16.31 5.61
N PHE A 78 1.25 -15.23 5.66
CA PHE A 78 0.44 -14.89 6.83
C PHE A 78 -0.61 -15.97 7.14
N PHE A 79 -1.23 -16.54 6.10
CA PHE A 79 -2.23 -17.59 6.26
C PHE A 79 -1.62 -18.92 6.73
N VAL A 80 -0.52 -19.36 6.11
CA VAL A 80 0.15 -20.63 6.45
C VAL A 80 0.90 -20.54 7.78
N GLY A 81 1.40 -19.35 8.13
CA GLY A 81 2.16 -19.11 9.36
C GLY A 81 1.35 -19.01 10.64
N ALA A 82 0.05 -19.36 10.62
CA ALA A 82 -0.86 -19.23 11.77
C ALA A 82 -0.35 -19.93 13.04
N GLU A 83 0.45 -20.99 12.91
CA GLU A 83 0.98 -21.76 14.04
C GLU A 83 2.31 -21.21 14.61
N HIS A 84 2.92 -20.22 13.96
CA HIS A 84 4.22 -19.67 14.36
C HIS A 84 4.21 -18.14 14.46
N LEU A 85 4.24 -17.61 15.68
CA LEU A 85 4.21 -16.17 15.95
C LEU A 85 5.28 -15.37 15.18
N ALA A 86 6.52 -15.89 15.11
CA ALA A 86 7.59 -15.22 14.37
C ALA A 86 7.27 -15.07 12.87
N VAL A 87 6.61 -16.06 12.26
CA VAL A 87 6.20 -16.01 10.86
C VAL A 87 5.11 -14.97 10.64
N LEU A 88 4.16 -14.86 11.57
CA LEU A 88 3.12 -13.83 11.53
C LEU A 88 3.73 -12.42 11.58
N PHE A 89 4.73 -12.19 12.45
CA PHE A 89 5.41 -10.89 12.52
C PHE A 89 6.14 -10.55 11.21
N VAL A 90 6.89 -11.50 10.65
CA VAL A 90 7.60 -11.30 9.38
C VAL A 90 6.62 -11.05 8.24
N ALA A 91 5.57 -11.86 8.13
CA ALA A 91 4.53 -11.69 7.12
C ALA A 91 3.84 -10.32 7.26
N ARG A 92 3.59 -9.85 8.49
CA ARG A 92 2.96 -8.56 8.74
C ARG A 92 3.85 -7.37 8.40
N LEU A 93 5.15 -7.48 8.68
CA LEU A 93 6.14 -6.49 8.28
C LEU A 93 6.25 -6.42 6.75
N LEU A 94 6.29 -7.57 6.07
CA LEU A 94 6.31 -7.66 4.61
C LEU A 94 5.06 -7.05 3.98
N LEU A 95 3.87 -7.37 4.51
CA LEU A 95 2.61 -6.76 4.09
C LEU A 95 2.64 -5.24 4.25
N GLY A 96 3.21 -4.74 5.34
CA GLY A 96 3.44 -3.31 5.55
C GLY A 96 4.31 -2.70 4.46
N ALA A 97 5.49 -3.29 4.21
CA ALA A 97 6.42 -2.81 3.20
C ALA A 97 5.80 -2.79 1.80
N VAL A 98 5.14 -3.87 1.40
CA VAL A 98 4.48 -3.96 0.09
C VAL A 98 3.39 -2.91 -0.06
N SER A 99 2.53 -2.72 0.95
CA SER A 99 1.50 -1.69 0.91
C SER A 99 2.08 -0.29 0.86
N GLY A 100 3.15 -0.01 1.61
CA GLY A 100 3.86 1.28 1.54
C GLY A 100 4.37 1.57 0.13
N ALA A 101 5.03 0.59 -0.51
CA ALA A 101 5.49 0.74 -1.88
C ALA A 101 4.34 1.01 -2.86
N VAL A 102 3.29 0.20 -2.80
CA VAL A 102 2.17 0.27 -3.74
C VAL A 102 1.37 1.56 -3.56
N PHE A 103 1.13 2.00 -2.32
CA PHE A 103 0.37 3.22 -2.06
C PHE A 103 1.09 4.48 -2.53
N VAL A 104 2.39 4.62 -2.29
CA VAL A 104 3.14 5.80 -2.77
C VAL A 104 3.18 5.85 -4.29
N VAL A 105 3.48 4.74 -4.96
CA VAL A 105 3.54 4.69 -6.43
C VAL A 105 2.16 4.92 -7.05
N ALA A 106 1.12 4.36 -6.44
CA ALA A 106 -0.24 4.52 -6.93
C ALA A 106 -0.77 5.94 -6.73
N SER A 107 -0.52 6.59 -5.59
CA SER A 107 -0.92 7.99 -5.37
C SER A 107 -0.27 8.92 -6.39
N ALA A 108 1.02 8.74 -6.66
CA ALA A 108 1.72 9.53 -7.66
C ALA A 108 1.25 9.18 -9.09
N TRP A 109 0.87 7.93 -9.38
CA TRP A 109 0.25 7.57 -10.67
C TRP A 109 -1.12 8.22 -10.85
N ILE A 110 -1.95 8.26 -9.80
CA ILE A 110 -3.25 8.93 -9.84
C ILE A 110 -3.07 10.42 -10.16
N ALA A 111 -2.10 11.09 -9.52
CA ALA A 111 -1.78 12.49 -9.79
C ALA A 111 -1.32 12.76 -11.24
N GLU A 112 -0.70 11.79 -11.90
CA GLU A 112 -0.33 11.90 -13.32
C GLU A 112 -1.50 11.66 -14.28
N VAL A 113 -2.48 10.85 -13.87
CA VAL A 113 -3.66 10.51 -14.68
C VAL A 113 -4.76 11.54 -14.52
N GLU A 114 -4.76 12.28 -13.40
CA GLU A 114 -5.56 13.49 -13.25
C GLU A 114 -5.28 14.40 -14.46
N PRO A 115 -6.30 14.80 -15.23
CA PRO A 115 -6.11 15.79 -16.28
C PRO A 115 -5.50 17.01 -15.62
N SER A 116 -4.28 17.36 -16.01
CA SER A 116 -3.57 18.52 -15.49
C SER A 116 -4.54 19.70 -15.47
N ASP A 117 -4.79 20.23 -14.27
CA ASP A 117 -5.34 21.55 -14.07
C ASP A 117 -4.37 22.49 -14.76
N ASP A 118 -4.64 22.76 -16.04
CA ASP A 118 -3.80 23.57 -16.90
C ASP A 118 -3.65 24.93 -16.20
N PRO A 119 -2.45 25.32 -15.73
CA PRO A 119 -2.28 26.61 -15.05
C PRO A 119 -2.56 27.78 -16.01
N LEU A 120 -2.65 27.49 -17.32
CA LEU A 120 -2.97 28.42 -18.38
C LEU A 120 -4.47 28.44 -18.76
N TRP A 121 -5.29 27.57 -18.19
CA TRP A 121 -6.74 27.57 -18.41
C TRP A 121 -7.42 28.87 -17.92
N PRO A 122 -7.11 29.42 -16.72
CA PRO A 122 -7.71 30.66 -16.26
C PRO A 122 -7.19 31.87 -17.04
N SER A 123 -5.91 31.86 -17.46
CA SER A 123 -5.26 32.95 -18.19
C SER A 123 -5.70 33.02 -19.66
N ARG A 124 -6.04 31.89 -20.28
CA ARG A 124 -6.70 31.89 -21.60
C ARG A 124 -8.10 32.48 -21.55
N LEU A 125 -8.87 32.19 -20.51
CA LEU A 125 -10.19 32.82 -20.30
C LEU A 125 -10.10 34.31 -20.01
N THR A 126 -9.10 34.77 -19.24
CA THR A 126 -8.92 36.23 -19.00
C THR A 126 -8.52 36.97 -20.27
N SER A 127 -7.71 36.36 -21.14
CA SER A 127 -7.32 36.97 -22.42
C SER A 127 -8.50 37.16 -23.39
N ILE A 128 -9.51 36.28 -23.35
CA ILE A 128 -10.71 36.38 -24.19
C ILE A 128 -11.69 37.43 -23.65
N VAL A 129 -11.83 37.56 -22.33
CA VAL A 129 -12.73 38.55 -21.71
C VAL A 129 -12.15 39.98 -21.77
N LEU A 130 -10.82 40.13 -21.78
CA LEU A 130 -10.17 41.44 -21.93
C LEU A 130 -10.10 41.94 -23.39
N CYS A 131 -10.36 41.08 -24.37
CA CYS A 131 -10.37 41.43 -25.80
C CYS A 131 -11.78 41.59 -26.39
N ALA A 132 -12.84 41.50 -25.58
CA ALA A 132 -14.24 41.74 -25.97
C ALA A 132 -14.77 43.03 -25.32
#